data_AF-A0A3N9VQX1-F1
#
_entry.id   AF-A0A3N9VQX1-F1
#
_cell.length_a   1.000
_cell.length_b   1.000
_cell.length_c   1.000
_cell.angle_alpha   90.00
_cell.angle_beta   90.00
_cell.angle_gamma   90.00
#
_symmetry.space_group_name_H-M   'P 1'
#
loop_
_entity.id
_entity.type
_entity.pdbx_description
1 polymer ?
#
loop_
_entity_poly.entity_id
_entity_poly.type
_entity_poly.pdbx_seq_one_letter_code
_entity_poly.pdbx_strand_id
1 'polypeptide(L)'
;MAALSKESSITMKTEIGRERGAGRLEEVQRQVSEKCVSCGICTEYCQFLKTYGTPRSLARSYSHQCAQDLVTPFECSLCNLCSTVCPEQVSPRRMFLEMRREAVRSGKGIFAEHARLLSFERKGTSRRFSWQGLWKATVQTTWESMM
;
A
#
# COMPACT_ATOMS: atom_id res chain seq x y z
N MET A 1 -19.03 29.36 4.72
CA MET A 1 -17.93 29.36 5.73
C MET A 1 -17.69 28.00 6.42
N ALA A 2 -18.51 26.96 6.22
CA ALA A 2 -18.28 25.63 6.81
C ALA A 2 -17.35 24.68 5.99
N ALA A 3 -17.03 25.01 4.73
CA ALA A 3 -16.15 24.18 3.87
C ALA A 3 -14.66 24.32 4.25
N LEU A 4 -14.21 25.55 4.50
CA LEU A 4 -12.81 25.89 4.81
C LEU A 4 -12.27 25.23 6.10
N SER A 5 -13.13 24.99 7.10
CA SER A 5 -12.76 24.30 8.36
C SER A 5 -12.59 22.78 8.17
N LYS A 6 -13.35 22.17 7.26
CA LYS A 6 -13.26 20.74 6.96
C LYS A 6 -12.04 20.42 6.13
N GLU A 7 -11.68 21.27 5.16
CA GLU A 7 -10.47 21.10 4.34
C GLU A 7 -9.20 21.12 5.20
N SER A 8 -9.02 22.07 6.12
CA SER A 8 -7.86 22.10 7.02
C SER A 8 -7.77 20.87 7.94
N SER A 9 -8.91 20.34 8.38
CA SER A 9 -8.97 19.14 9.23
C SER A 9 -8.69 17.84 8.46
N ILE A 10 -8.95 17.82 7.15
CA ILE A 10 -8.66 16.69 6.26
C ILE A 10 -7.17 16.68 5.90
N THR A 11 -6.57 17.85 5.62
CA THR A 11 -5.13 17.96 5.30
C THR A 11 -4.26 17.49 6.46
N MET A 12 -4.53 17.96 7.70
CA MET A 12 -3.79 17.51 8.89
C MET A 12 -3.90 16.00 9.16
N LYS A 13 -5.09 15.40 8.98
CA LYS A 13 -5.27 13.94 9.16
C LYS A 13 -4.50 13.14 8.11
N THR A 14 -4.35 13.69 6.91
CA THR A 14 -3.63 13.07 5.79
C THR A 14 -2.11 13.13 6.01
N GLU A 15 -1.60 14.25 6.52
CA GLU A 15 -0.19 14.43 6.89
C GLU A 15 0.21 13.54 8.07
N ILE A 16 -0.58 13.51 9.15
CA ILE A 16 -0.35 12.62 10.30
C ILE A 16 -0.39 11.14 9.87
N GLY A 17 -1.30 10.79 8.95
CA GLY A 17 -1.39 9.44 8.38
C GLY A 17 -0.19 9.07 7.51
N ARG A 18 0.39 10.05 6.82
CA ARG A 18 1.60 9.90 6.01
C ARG A 18 2.85 9.71 6.87
N GLU A 19 3.05 10.55 7.89
CA GLU A 19 4.18 10.48 8.81
C GLU A 19 4.21 9.16 9.60
N ARG A 20 3.06 8.72 10.13
CA ARG A 20 2.93 7.42 10.81
C ARG A 20 3.21 6.24 9.88
N GLY A 21 2.99 6.41 8.59
CA GLY A 21 3.26 5.43 7.55
C GLY A 21 4.75 5.30 7.24
N ALA A 22 5.43 6.43 7.04
CA ALA A 22 6.86 6.49 6.76
C ALA A 22 7.70 5.90 7.90
N GLY A 23 7.40 6.27 9.15
CA GLY A 23 8.13 5.73 10.31
C GLY A 23 7.98 4.20 10.48
N ARG A 24 6.87 3.62 10.01
CA ARG A 24 6.68 2.16 10.03
C ARG A 24 7.57 1.44 9.01
N LEU A 25 7.78 2.03 7.84
CA LEU A 25 8.65 1.47 6.82
C LEU A 25 10.11 1.52 7.28
N GLU A 26 10.56 2.67 7.77
CA GLU A 26 11.93 2.87 8.26
C GLU A 26 12.29 1.85 9.35
N GLU A 27 11.39 1.65 10.33
CA GLU A 27 11.60 0.66 11.39
C GLU A 27 11.75 -0.76 10.84
N VAL A 28 10.89 -1.16 9.89
CA VAL A 28 10.96 -2.50 9.30
C VAL A 28 12.20 -2.66 8.42
N GLN A 29 12.59 -1.65 7.65
CA GLN A 29 13.82 -1.66 6.86
C GLN A 29 15.06 -1.81 7.75
N ARG A 30 15.10 -1.05 8.86
CA ARG A 30 16.18 -1.13 9.84
C ARG A 30 16.28 -2.53 10.44
N GLN A 31 15.15 -3.09 10.89
CA GLN A 31 15.10 -4.46 11.41
C GLN A 31 15.63 -5.49 10.41
N VAL A 32 15.23 -5.40 9.14
CA VAL A 32 15.73 -6.32 8.10
C VAL A 32 17.21 -6.07 7.82
N SER A 33 17.64 -4.82 7.66
CA SER A 33 19.04 -4.47 7.37
C SER A 33 20.01 -4.99 8.44
N GLU A 34 19.66 -4.82 9.72
CA GLU A 34 20.46 -5.22 10.87
C GLU A 34 20.44 -6.75 11.04
N LYS A 35 19.26 -7.36 11.15
CA LYS A 35 19.12 -8.78 11.55
C LYS A 35 19.42 -9.79 10.44
N CYS A 36 19.35 -9.40 9.17
CA CYS A 36 19.22 -10.37 8.07
C CYS A 36 20.40 -11.33 7.79
N VAL A 37 21.62 -11.25 8.31
CA VAL A 37 22.82 -12.09 7.98
C VAL A 37 23.17 -12.42 6.49
N SER A 38 22.30 -12.24 5.51
CA SER A 38 22.47 -12.58 4.09
C SER A 38 22.79 -14.06 3.81
N CYS A 39 22.15 -15.00 4.53
CA CYS A 39 22.42 -16.44 4.41
C CYS A 39 22.06 -17.07 3.06
N GLY A 40 21.15 -16.46 2.28
CA GLY A 40 20.80 -16.92 0.93
C GLY A 40 19.68 -17.97 0.83
N ILE A 41 19.19 -18.53 1.94
CA ILE A 41 18.13 -19.57 1.93
C ILE A 41 16.86 -19.07 1.23
N CYS A 42 16.40 -17.85 1.56
CA CYS A 42 15.19 -17.29 0.95
C CYS A 42 15.34 -16.97 -0.55
N THR A 43 16.55 -16.67 -1.01
CA THR A 43 16.86 -16.42 -2.44
C THR A 43 16.87 -17.69 -3.29
N GLU A 44 17.12 -18.85 -2.67
CA GLU A 44 17.08 -20.14 -3.37
C GLU A 44 15.65 -20.49 -3.82
N TYR A 45 14.67 -20.30 -2.94
CA TYR A 45 13.28 -20.70 -3.19
C TYR A 45 12.38 -19.58 -3.75
N CYS A 46 12.77 -18.31 -3.61
CA CYS A 46 11.96 -17.17 -4.05
C CYS A 46 12.49 -16.58 -5.35
N GLN A 47 11.75 -16.77 -6.45
CA GLN A 47 12.13 -16.25 -7.77
C GLN A 47 12.32 -14.72 -7.77
N PHE A 48 11.49 -13.98 -7.04
CA PHE A 48 11.64 -12.54 -6.88
C PHE A 48 12.99 -12.17 -6.24
N LEU A 49 13.34 -12.79 -5.11
CA LEU A 49 14.62 -12.51 -4.46
C LEU A 49 15.80 -13.00 -5.30
N LYS A 50 15.64 -14.09 -6.07
CA LYS A 50 16.67 -14.57 -7.00
C LYS A 50 17.01 -13.52 -8.08
N THR A 51 16.03 -12.78 -8.56
CA THR A 51 16.22 -11.71 -9.56
C THR A 51 16.74 -10.41 -8.93
N TYR A 52 16.18 -9.98 -7.80
CA TYR A 52 16.45 -8.66 -7.22
C TYR A 52 17.48 -8.64 -6.08
N GLY A 53 17.90 -9.80 -5.61
CA GLY A 53 18.89 -9.96 -4.55
C GLY A 53 18.30 -10.17 -3.16
N THR A 54 19.18 -10.10 -2.16
CA THR A 54 18.85 -10.44 -0.78
C THR A 54 17.92 -9.40 -0.12
N PRO A 55 17.12 -9.80 0.89
CA PRO A 55 16.33 -8.85 1.66
C PRO A 55 17.15 -7.73 2.29
N ARG A 56 18.37 -8.00 2.76
CA ARG A 56 19.26 -6.98 3.32
C ARG A 56 19.68 -5.95 2.29
N SER A 57 20.10 -6.39 1.09
CA SER A 57 20.50 -5.46 0.03
C SER A 57 19.32 -4.59 -0.39
N LEU A 58 18.14 -5.18 -0.57
CA LEU A 58 16.91 -4.46 -0.92
C LEU A 58 16.48 -3.49 0.19
N ALA A 59 16.63 -3.85 1.46
CA ALA A 59 16.34 -2.95 2.58
C ALA A 59 17.22 -1.69 2.56
N ARG A 60 18.49 -1.84 2.18
CA ARG A 60 19.50 -0.76 2.18
C ARG A 60 19.48 0.09 0.91
N SER A 61 19.18 -0.50 -0.24
CA SER A 61 19.21 0.19 -1.52
C SER A 61 17.92 0.97 -1.80
N TYR A 62 16.82 0.61 -1.15
CA TYR A 62 15.51 1.20 -1.43
C TYR A 62 15.50 2.71 -1.14
N SER A 63 15.21 3.49 -2.18
CA SER A 63 15.04 4.94 -2.12
C SER A 63 13.67 5.37 -2.68
N HIS A 64 12.95 6.21 -1.93
CA HIS A 64 11.69 6.80 -2.38
C HIS A 64 11.83 7.74 -3.59
N GLN A 65 13.05 8.08 -3.98
CA GLN A 65 13.34 9.00 -5.08
C GLN A 65 13.52 8.26 -6.42
N CYS A 66 13.84 6.96 -6.36
CA CYS A 66 14.06 6.13 -7.53
C CYS A 66 12.74 5.49 -7.99
N ALA A 67 12.39 5.66 -9.28
CA ALA A 67 11.18 5.06 -9.86
C ALA A 67 11.22 3.52 -9.79
N GLN A 68 12.38 2.93 -10.07
CA GLN A 68 12.56 1.47 -10.06
C GLN A 68 12.32 0.88 -8.66
N ASP A 69 12.80 1.55 -7.62
CA ASP A 69 12.62 1.12 -6.23
C ASP A 69 11.15 1.16 -5.80
N LEU A 70 10.33 1.99 -6.43
CA LEU A 70 8.89 2.06 -6.15
C LEU A 70 8.13 0.93 -6.83
N VAL A 71 8.58 0.48 -8.00
CA VAL A 71 7.96 -0.63 -8.76
C VAL A 71 8.37 -1.99 -8.19
N THR A 72 9.65 -2.17 -7.88
CA THR A 72 10.22 -3.48 -7.47
C THR A 72 9.43 -4.18 -6.34
N PRO A 73 8.98 -3.49 -5.26
CA PRO A 73 8.16 -4.11 -4.23
C PRO A 73 6.84 -4.69 -4.74
N PHE A 74 6.26 -4.17 -5.83
CA PHE A 74 5.02 -4.64 -6.44
C PHE A 74 5.17 -5.97 -7.19
N GLU A 75 6.39 -6.42 -7.48
CA GLU A 75 6.63 -7.75 -8.07
C GLU A 75 6.60 -8.88 -7.03
N CYS A 76 6.87 -8.58 -5.75
CA CYS A 76 6.82 -9.58 -4.68
C CYS A 76 5.38 -10.07 -4.39
N SER A 77 5.00 -11.32 -4.66
CA SER A 77 3.61 -11.79 -4.43
C SER A 77 3.13 -11.81 -2.95
N LEU A 78 3.96 -11.37 -1.99
CA LEU A 78 3.67 -11.38 -0.54
C LEU A 78 3.26 -12.78 0.00
N CYS A 79 3.75 -13.85 -0.64
CA CYS A 79 3.42 -15.25 -0.34
C CYS A 79 3.96 -15.77 1.01
N ASN A 80 4.76 -14.99 1.72
CA ASN A 80 5.36 -15.30 3.03
C ASN A 80 6.46 -16.36 3.06
N LEU A 81 6.79 -17.04 1.95
CA LEU A 81 7.85 -18.05 1.88
C LEU A 81 9.16 -17.59 2.53
N CYS A 82 9.65 -16.41 2.17
CA CYS A 82 10.91 -15.86 2.66
C CYS A 82 10.94 -15.62 4.18
N SER A 83 9.80 -15.38 4.82
CA SER A 83 9.71 -15.21 6.28
C SER A 83 9.63 -16.56 6.99
N THR A 84 8.99 -17.55 6.37
CA THR A 84 8.86 -18.90 6.91
C THR A 84 10.20 -19.65 6.94
N VAL A 85 11.02 -19.50 5.90
CA VAL A 85 12.31 -20.22 5.80
C VAL A 85 13.49 -19.49 6.46
N CYS A 86 13.26 -18.31 7.05
CA CYS A 86 14.34 -17.52 7.62
C CYS A 86 14.75 -18.03 9.01
N PRO A 87 16.02 -18.45 9.22
CA PRO A 87 16.48 -18.93 10.52
C PRO A 87 16.48 -17.83 11.59
N GLU A 88 16.78 -16.59 11.19
CA GLU A 88 16.81 -15.40 12.06
C GLU A 88 15.42 -14.79 12.31
N GLN A 89 14.35 -15.43 11.82
CA GLN A 89 12.96 -14.99 11.97
C GLN A 89 12.72 -13.54 11.48
N VAL A 90 13.52 -13.09 10.52
CA VAL A 90 13.33 -11.80 9.84
C VAL A 90 12.12 -11.92 8.92
N SER A 91 11.34 -10.84 8.79
CA SER A 91 10.18 -10.80 7.90
C SER A 91 10.38 -9.88 6.69
N PRO A 92 11.02 -10.36 5.60
CA PRO A 92 11.08 -9.61 4.34
C PRO A 92 9.69 -9.32 3.77
N ARG A 93 8.71 -10.22 3.96
CA ARG A 93 7.33 -9.99 3.51
C ARG A 93 6.75 -8.70 4.10
N ARG A 94 6.93 -8.49 5.40
CA ARG A 94 6.43 -7.28 6.07
C ARG A 94 7.10 -6.03 5.51
N MET A 95 8.40 -6.11 5.23
CA MET A 95 9.15 -5.02 4.59
C MET A 95 8.56 -4.65 3.22
N PHE A 96 8.41 -5.61 2.31
CA PHE A 96 7.86 -5.35 0.98
C PHE A 96 6.42 -4.82 1.04
N LEU A 97 5.61 -5.27 2.00
CA LEU A 97 4.26 -4.73 2.21
C LEU A 97 4.30 -3.24 2.62
N GLU A 98 5.18 -2.87 3.55
CA GLU A 98 5.30 -1.45 3.94
C GLU A 98 5.89 -0.59 2.84
N MET A 99 6.82 -1.10 2.03
CA MET A 99 7.33 -0.39 0.84
C MET A 99 6.19 -0.07 -0.14
N ARG A 100 5.31 -1.04 -0.43
CA ARG A 100 4.11 -0.80 -1.28
C ARG A 100 3.17 0.24 -0.67
N ARG A 101 2.91 0.14 0.63
CA ARG A 101 2.03 1.08 1.32
C ARG A 101 2.59 2.49 1.26
N GLU A 102 3.89 2.66 1.45
CA GLU A 102 4.52 3.97 1.39
C GLU A 102 4.56 4.53 -0.04
N ALA A 103 4.78 3.69 -1.05
CA ALA A 103 4.61 4.11 -2.45
C ALA A 103 3.20 4.67 -2.70
N VAL A 104 2.15 3.98 -2.23
CA VAL A 104 0.76 4.46 -2.38
C VAL A 104 0.51 5.74 -1.57
N ARG A 105 0.94 5.80 -0.30
CA ARG A 105 0.76 7.00 0.56
C ARG A 105 1.46 8.23 -0.01
N SER A 106 2.63 8.06 -0.62
CA SER A 106 3.39 9.13 -1.26
C SER A 106 2.84 9.53 -2.63
N GLY A 107 1.77 8.89 -3.11
CA GLY A 107 1.17 9.14 -4.43
C GLY A 107 1.94 8.49 -5.58
N LYS A 108 3.01 7.74 -5.29
CA LYS A 108 3.90 7.12 -6.29
C LYS A 108 3.56 5.65 -6.59
N GLY A 109 2.57 5.08 -5.90
CA GLY A 109 2.05 3.73 -6.14
C GLY A 109 0.85 3.71 -7.09
N ILE A 110 0.50 4.85 -7.70
CA ILE A 110 -0.55 4.96 -8.72
C ILE A 110 0.16 4.96 -10.08
N PHE A 111 0.25 3.78 -10.68
CA PHE A 111 0.84 3.61 -12.00
C PHE A 111 -0.11 4.08 -13.10
N ALA A 112 0.43 4.69 -14.16
CA ALA A 112 -0.35 5.27 -15.25
C ALA A 112 -1.17 4.20 -15.99
N GLU A 113 -0.66 2.98 -16.04
CA GLU A 113 -1.26 1.77 -16.60
C GLU A 113 -2.59 1.44 -15.92
N HIS A 114 -2.77 1.81 -14.65
CA HIS A 114 -3.99 1.56 -13.89
C HIS A 114 -5.06 2.64 -14.09
N ALA A 115 -4.76 3.74 -14.81
CA ALA A 115 -5.66 4.90 -14.90
C ALA A 115 -7.06 4.54 -15.43
N ARG A 116 -7.16 3.64 -16.42
CA ARG A 116 -8.45 3.20 -16.98
C ARG A 116 -9.25 2.40 -15.95
N LEU A 117 -8.62 1.47 -15.24
CA LEU A 117 -9.25 0.67 -14.18
C LEU A 117 -9.74 1.57 -13.04
N LEU A 118 -8.88 2.45 -12.54
CA LEU A 118 -9.23 3.40 -11.47
C LEU A 118 -10.36 4.35 -11.89
N SER A 119 -10.39 4.77 -13.16
CA SER A 119 -11.49 5.58 -13.70
C SER A 119 -12.80 4.80 -13.76
N PHE A 120 -12.75 3.51 -14.10
CA PHE A 120 -13.92 2.63 -14.09
C PHE A 120 -14.43 2.41 -12.67
N GLU A 121 -13.56 2.06 -11.72
CA GLU A 121 -13.89 1.87 -10.31
C GLU A 121 -14.50 3.14 -9.69
N ARG A 122 -13.93 4.32 -9.97
CA ARG A 122 -14.46 5.61 -9.51
C ARG A 122 -15.87 5.88 -10.04
N LYS A 123 -16.15 5.51 -11.30
CA LYS A 123 -17.49 5.63 -11.89
C LYS A 123 -18.46 4.65 -11.24
N GLY A 124 -18.08 3.40 -11.08
CA GLY A 124 -18.91 2.36 -10.45
C GLY A 124 -19.25 2.65 -8.99
N THR A 125 -18.30 3.22 -8.23
CA THR A 125 -18.50 3.62 -6.82
C THR A 125 -19.15 4.99 -6.66
N SER A 126 -19.43 5.72 -7.74
CA SER A 126 -20.10 7.02 -7.68
C SER A 126 -21.54 6.91 -7.18
N ARG A 127 -22.11 8.02 -6.71
CA ARG A 127 -23.50 8.08 -6.25
C ARG A 127 -24.52 7.62 -7.29
N ARG A 128 -24.23 7.80 -8.59
CA ARG A 128 -25.13 7.42 -9.69
C ARG A 128 -25.22 5.90 -9.90
N PHE A 129 -24.16 5.17 -9.57
CA PHE A 129 -24.04 3.74 -9.89
C PHE A 129 -23.84 2.83 -8.66
N SER A 130 -23.63 3.41 -7.47
CA SER A 130 -23.56 2.66 -6.21
C SER A 130 -24.96 2.34 -5.67
N TRP A 131 -25.13 1.13 -5.13
CA TRP A 131 -26.39 0.66 -4.51
C TRP A 131 -26.88 1.60 -3.38
N GLN A 132 -25.95 2.18 -2.62
CA GLN A 132 -26.27 3.17 -1.57
C GLN A 132 -26.87 4.48 -2.14
N GLY A 133 -26.54 4.84 -3.38
CA GLY A 133 -27.14 5.97 -4.08
C GLY A 133 -28.56 5.69 -4.59
N LEU A 134 -28.85 4.42 -4.96
CA LEU A 134 -30.17 3.97 -5.42
C LEU A 134 -31.17 3.83 -4.27
N TRP A 135 -30.75 3.25 -3.13
CA TRP A 135 -31.64 3.08 -1.96
C TRP A 135 -32.23 4.41 -1.48
N LYS A 136 -31.42 5.50 -1.44
CA LYS A 136 -31.92 6.82 -1.03
C LYS A 136 -32.91 7.44 -2.02
N ALA A 137 -32.92 7.01 -3.28
CA ALA A 137 -33.88 7.49 -4.27
C ALA A 137 -35.23 6.75 -4.17
N THR A 138 -35.22 5.48 -3.78
CA THR A 138 -36.43 4.64 -3.74
C THR A 138 -37.12 4.62 -2.38
N VAL A 139 -36.39 4.82 -1.29
CA VAL A 139 -36.92 4.70 0.08
C VAL A 139 -37.47 6.02 0.62
N GLN A 140 -37.44 7.13 -0.11
CA GLN A 140 -38.20 8.33 0.33
C GLN A 140 -39.68 8.23 -0.07
N THR A 141 -40.01 7.61 -1.22
CA THR A 141 -41.37 7.65 -1.78
C THR A 141 -42.32 6.59 -1.22
N THR A 142 -41.81 5.50 -0.60
CA THR A 142 -42.64 4.36 -0.20
C THR A 142 -43.15 4.40 1.24
N TRP A 143 -42.65 5.27 2.13
CA TRP A 143 -43.14 5.36 3.53
C TRP A 143 -44.04 6.58 3.77
N GLU A 144 -43.93 7.63 2.97
CA GLU A 144 -44.87 8.78 3.00
C GLU A 144 -46.23 8.45 2.36
N SER A 145 -46.32 7.35 1.59
CA SER A 145 -47.58 6.89 0.99
C SER A 145 -48.27 5.78 1.78
N MET A 146 -47.66 5.33 2.90
CA MET A 146 -48.11 4.18 3.71
C MET A 146 -48.41 4.57 5.17
N MET A 147 -48.51 5.88 5.45
CA MET A 147 -49.13 6.51 6.62
C MET A 147 -50.13 7.57 6.15
#